data_AF-K0V0Q7-F1
#
_entry.id   AF-K0V0Q7-F1
#
_cell.length_a   1.000
_cell.length_b   1.000
_cell.length_c   1.000
_cell.angle_alpha   90.00
_cell.angle_beta   90.00
_cell.angle_gamma   90.00
#
_symmetry.space_group_name_H-M   'P 1'
#
loop_
_entity.id
_entity.type
_entity.pdbx_description
1 polymer ?
#
loop_
_entity_poly.entity_id
_entity_poly.type
_entity_poly.pdbx_seq_one_letter_code
_entity_poly.pdbx_strand_id
1 'polypeptide(L)'
;MTPAQHWRDRLRASLLAARKSRDTVSVTAIRSALSAIDNAETPQADQTDTRIGGTIAGAVSGVGSTEVARQALSDTEIRALVQAEVDERLTAADEYIANGHHERASDLQSQAAVLTQLLTDAPEVV
;
A
#
# COMPACT_ATOMS: atom_id res chain seq x y z
N MET A 1 -1.12 15.23 14.46
CA MET A 1 -1.54 14.12 13.58
C MET A 1 -0.37 13.80 12.67
N THR A 2 0.08 12.55 12.60
CA THR A 2 1.21 12.18 11.72
C THR A 2 0.77 12.22 10.25
N PRO A 3 1.69 12.38 9.28
CA PRO A 3 1.36 12.29 7.86
C PRO A 3 0.61 10.99 7.52
N ALA A 4 1.05 9.86 8.06
CA ALA A 4 0.39 8.57 7.88
C ALA A 4 -1.04 8.50 8.44
N GLN A 5 -1.31 9.13 9.59
CA GLN A 5 -2.68 9.24 10.12
C GLN A 5 -3.57 10.07 9.19
N HIS A 6 -3.07 11.21 8.69
CA HIS A 6 -3.80 12.07 7.77
C HIS A 6 -4.16 11.36 6.46
N TRP A 7 -3.19 10.66 5.87
CA TRP A 7 -3.42 9.86 4.67
C TRP A 7 -4.44 8.74 4.89
N ARG A 8 -4.37 8.03 6.03
CA ARG A 8 -5.33 6.96 6.33
C ARG A 8 -6.73 7.48 6.52
N ASP A 9 -6.92 8.58 7.23
CA ASP A 9 -8.26 9.14 7.46
C ASP A 9 -8.89 9.61 6.15
N ARG A 10 -8.08 10.22 5.27
CA ARG A 10 -8.48 10.58 3.91
C ARG A 10 -8.85 9.36 3.07
N LEU A 11 -7.98 8.35 3.00
CA LEU A 11 -8.25 7.10 2.28
C LEU A 11 -9.52 6.42 2.78
N ARG A 12 -9.76 6.40 4.09
CA ARG A 12 -10.99 5.86 4.69
C ARG A 12 -12.22 6.67 4.31
N ALA A 13 -12.13 7.99 4.30
CA ALA A 13 -13.22 8.86 3.84
C ALA A 13 -13.54 8.61 2.35
N SER A 14 -12.53 8.55 1.49
CA SER A 14 -12.68 8.22 0.07
C SER A 14 -13.26 6.81 -0.13
N LEU A 15 -12.83 5.82 0.68
CA LEU A 15 -13.38 4.47 0.65
C LEU A 15 -14.86 4.45 1.01
N LEU A 16 -15.28 5.24 2.00
CA LEU A 16 -16.68 5.35 2.40
C LEU A 16 -17.51 5.99 1.27
N ALA A 17 -17.01 7.05 0.64
CA ALA A 17 -17.65 7.69 -0.51
C ALA A 17 -17.81 6.73 -1.69
N ALA A 18 -16.75 5.99 -2.04
CA ALA A 18 -16.75 4.99 -3.11
C ALA A 18 -17.75 3.85 -2.84
N ARG A 19 -17.83 3.35 -1.60
CA ARG A 19 -18.84 2.36 -1.22
C ARG A 19 -20.27 2.89 -1.38
N LYS A 20 -20.51 4.16 -1.04
CA LYS A 20 -21.83 4.79 -1.15
C LYS A 20 -22.25 4.98 -2.61
N SER A 21 -21.32 5.28 -3.51
CA SER A 21 -21.55 5.36 -4.95
C SER A 21 -21.55 4.00 -5.65
N ARG A 22 -21.25 2.90 -4.94
CA ARG A 22 -21.03 1.55 -5.49
C ARG A 22 -19.92 1.48 -6.55
N ASP A 23 -18.93 2.36 -6.41
CA ASP A 23 -17.74 2.36 -7.25
C ASP A 23 -16.76 1.28 -6.80
N THR A 24 -16.84 0.11 -7.43
CA THR A 24 -16.01 -1.06 -7.10
C THR A 24 -14.54 -0.86 -7.47
N VAL A 25 -14.25 -0.07 -8.51
CA VAL A 25 -12.89 0.26 -8.96
C VAL A 25 -12.20 1.08 -7.88
N SER A 26 -12.84 2.17 -7.44
CA SER A 26 -12.30 3.02 -6.38
C SER A 26 -12.15 2.26 -5.06
N VAL A 27 -13.14 1.43 -4.70
CA VAL A 27 -13.05 0.59 -3.49
C VAL A 27 -11.85 -0.34 -3.51
N THR A 28 -11.53 -0.92 -4.66
CA THR A 28 -10.42 -1.86 -4.82
C THR A 28 -9.08 -1.13 -4.73
N ALA A 29 -8.92 -0.06 -5.52
CA ALA A 29 -7.71 0.75 -5.54
C ALA A 29 -7.37 1.33 -4.14
N ILE A 30 -8.35 1.95 -3.49
CA ILE A 30 -8.17 2.59 -2.18
C ILE A 30 -7.82 1.57 -1.08
N ARG A 31 -8.37 0.35 -1.15
CA ARG A 31 -8.04 -0.71 -0.18
C ARG A 31 -6.61 -1.20 -0.35
N SER A 32 -6.15 -1.40 -1.58
CA SER A 32 -4.75 -1.76 -1.83
C SER A 32 -3.80 -0.68 -1.32
N ALA A 33 -4.09 0.60 -1.56
CA ALA A 33 -3.27 1.70 -1.04
C ALA A 33 -3.22 1.73 0.50
N LEU A 34 -4.35 1.50 1.18
CA LEU A 34 -4.37 1.35 2.65
C LEU A 34 -3.48 0.19 3.11
N SER A 35 -3.58 -0.97 2.46
CA SER A 35 -2.75 -2.14 2.77
C SER A 35 -1.26 -1.87 2.54
N ALA A 36 -0.88 -1.16 1.47
CA ALA A 36 0.51 -0.81 1.20
C ALA A 36 1.11 0.07 2.32
N ILE A 37 0.34 1.05 2.80
CA ILE A 37 0.75 1.90 3.94
C ILE A 37 0.82 1.09 5.23
N ASP A 38 -0.18 0.23 5.51
CA ASP A 38 -0.19 -0.66 6.69
C ASP A 38 1.04 -1.60 6.69
N ASN A 39 1.40 -2.15 5.54
CA ASN A 39 2.58 -3.01 5.38
C ASN A 39 3.89 -2.25 5.56
N ALA A 40 4.01 -1.03 5.00
CA ALA A 40 5.21 -0.22 5.10
C ALA A 40 5.47 0.34 6.52
N GLU A 41 4.44 0.56 7.31
CA GLU A 41 4.59 0.91 8.73
C GLU A 41 4.92 -0.29 9.62
N THR A 42 4.70 -1.51 9.12
CA THR A 42 5.00 -2.74 9.85
C THR A 42 6.49 -3.00 9.70
N PRO A 43 7.29 -2.88 10.78
CA PRO A 43 8.69 -3.25 10.72
C PRO A 43 8.77 -4.74 10.38
N GLN A 44 9.51 -5.07 9.32
CA GLN A 44 9.82 -6.45 9.00
C GLN A 44 10.54 -7.05 10.21
N ALA A 45 9.83 -7.82 11.02
CA ALA A 45 10.47 -8.75 11.94
C ALA A 45 11.38 -9.59 11.05
N ASP A 46 12.68 -9.50 11.34
CA ASP A 46 13.76 -10.25 10.74
C ASP A 46 13.21 -11.51 10.06
N GLN A 47 13.24 -11.54 8.71
CA GLN A 47 13.00 -12.76 7.97
C GLN A 47 14.20 -13.66 8.27
N THR A 48 14.26 -14.18 9.49
CA THR A 48 15.21 -15.20 9.90
C THR A 48 14.97 -16.36 8.96
N ASP A 49 15.99 -16.61 8.13
CA ASP A 49 16.19 -17.78 7.30
C ASP A 49 15.37 -18.98 7.78
N THR A 50 14.28 -19.30 7.11
CA THR A 50 13.88 -20.71 6.99
C THR A 50 14.53 -21.26 5.73
N ARG A 51 15.86 -21.11 5.66
CA ARG A 51 16.71 -21.96 4.85
C ARG A 51 16.79 -23.29 5.61
N ILE A 52 16.22 -24.31 4.99
CA ILE A 52 16.30 -25.71 5.39
C ILE A 52 17.74 -26.08 5.80
N GLY A 53 17.92 -26.48 7.07
CA GLY A 53 19.03 -27.32 7.53
C GLY A 53 20.11 -26.65 8.38
N GLY A 54 20.22 -27.08 9.64
CA GLY A 54 21.48 -27.04 10.40
C GLY A 54 21.41 -26.37 11.78
N THR A 55 21.59 -27.17 12.83
CA THR A 55 21.76 -26.84 14.24
C THR A 55 22.64 -25.63 14.51
N ILE A 56 22.14 -24.62 15.25
CA ILE A 56 22.96 -23.80 16.16
C ILE A 56 22.19 -23.58 17.47
N ALA A 57 22.76 -24.09 18.55
CA ALA A 57 22.43 -23.69 19.91
C ALA A 57 23.11 -22.34 20.21
N GLY A 58 22.38 -21.39 20.79
CA GLY A 58 22.94 -20.11 21.21
C GLY A 58 21.89 -19.25 21.93
N ALA A 59 21.93 -19.28 23.24
CA ALA A 59 21.05 -18.57 24.17
C ALA A 59 20.99 -17.05 23.97
N VAL A 60 19.85 -16.42 24.29
CA VAL A 60 19.70 -15.60 25.51
C VAL A 60 18.33 -14.91 25.53
N SER A 61 17.71 -14.99 26.71
CA SER A 61 16.64 -14.15 27.27
C SER A 61 16.36 -12.83 26.57
N GLY A 62 15.08 -12.64 26.24
CA GLY A 62 14.53 -11.35 25.88
C GLY A 62 13.01 -11.40 25.69
N VAL A 63 12.27 -11.90 26.69
CA VAL A 63 10.86 -11.54 26.85
C VAL A 63 10.78 -10.06 27.22
N GLY A 64 10.95 -9.21 26.20
CA GLY A 64 10.61 -7.81 26.23
C GLY A 64 9.62 -7.60 25.11
N SER A 65 8.39 -7.25 25.48
CA SER A 65 7.34 -6.74 24.60
C SER A 65 7.95 -5.99 23.41
N THR A 66 7.94 -6.61 22.25
CA THR A 66 8.29 -5.96 20.99
C THR A 66 7.11 -5.08 20.59
N GLU A 67 6.90 -4.02 21.39
CA GLU A 67 6.32 -2.78 20.92
C GLU A 67 7.33 -2.19 19.92
N VAL A 68 7.44 -2.84 18.76
CA VAL A 68 8.25 -2.33 17.66
C VAL A 68 7.51 -1.09 17.20
N ALA A 69 8.07 0.08 17.53
CA ALA A 69 7.50 1.35 17.14
C ALA A 69 7.24 1.31 15.62
N ARG A 70 5.97 1.42 15.22
CA ARG A 70 5.59 1.55 13.81
C ARG A 70 6.48 2.62 13.19
N GLN A 71 7.11 2.30 12.05
CA GLN A 71 7.92 3.28 11.32
C GLN A 71 7.01 4.45 10.95
N ALA A 72 7.31 5.66 11.44
CA ALA A 72 6.52 6.84 11.11
C ALA A 72 6.84 7.25 9.67
N LEU A 73 5.98 6.89 8.73
CA LEU A 73 6.14 7.27 7.32
C LEU A 73 5.91 8.78 7.14
N SER A 74 6.82 9.41 6.42
CA SER A 74 6.70 10.77 5.94
C SER A 74 5.67 10.86 4.81
N ASP A 75 5.19 12.07 4.55
CA ASP A 75 4.27 12.37 3.45
C ASP A 75 4.85 11.96 2.09
N THR A 76 6.15 12.21 1.87
CA THR A 76 6.88 11.82 0.66
C THR A 76 6.97 10.30 0.49
N GLU A 77 7.24 9.56 1.57
CA GLU A 77 7.27 8.08 1.52
C GLU A 77 5.89 7.51 1.18
N ILE A 78 4.82 8.08 1.75
CA ILE A 78 3.44 7.65 1.44
C ILE A 78 3.08 7.95 -0.01
N ARG A 79 3.42 9.15 -0.52
CA ARG A 79 3.22 9.49 -1.93
C ARG A 79 4.00 8.54 -2.85
N ALA A 80 5.24 8.21 -2.51
CA ALA A 80 6.06 7.27 -3.27
C ALA A 80 5.44 5.87 -3.30
N LEU A 81 4.91 5.38 -2.17
CA LEU A 81 4.20 4.10 -2.12
C LEU A 81 2.95 4.10 -3.01
N VAL A 82 2.12 5.15 -2.94
CA VAL A 82 0.92 5.25 -3.78
C VAL A 82 1.28 5.42 -5.25
N GLN A 83 2.38 6.12 -5.58
CA GLN A 83 2.88 6.21 -6.95
C GLN A 83 3.38 4.86 -7.47
N ALA A 84 4.09 4.08 -6.65
CA ALA A 84 4.51 2.73 -7.04
C ALA A 84 3.29 1.83 -7.36
N GLU A 85 2.22 1.94 -6.59
CA GLU A 85 0.95 1.24 -6.85
C GLU A 85 0.27 1.67 -8.17
N VAL A 86 0.42 2.95 -8.57
CA VAL A 86 -0.02 3.45 -9.89
C VAL A 86 0.81 2.79 -10.99
N ASP A 87 2.13 2.84 -10.86
CA ASP A 87 3.07 2.34 -11.87
C ASP A 87 2.93 0.82 -12.06
N GLU A 88 2.72 0.06 -10.99
CA GLU A 88 2.47 -1.39 -11.04
C GLU A 88 1.20 -1.72 -11.82
N ARG A 89 0.11 -0.97 -11.59
CA ARG A 89 -1.16 -1.18 -12.32
C ARG A 89 -1.05 -0.84 -13.79
N LEU A 90 -0.33 0.22 -14.14
CA LEU A 90 -0.08 0.59 -15.53
C LEU A 90 0.78 -0.45 -16.23
N THR A 91 1.85 -0.92 -15.57
CA THR A 91 2.71 -2.00 -16.08
C THR A 91 1.90 -3.28 -16.33
N ALA A 92 1.09 -3.70 -15.35
CA ALA A 92 0.22 -4.86 -15.51
C ALA A 92 -0.83 -4.67 -16.62
N ALA A 93 -1.36 -3.46 -16.79
CA ALA A 93 -2.30 -3.16 -17.87
C ALA A 93 -1.64 -3.32 -19.25
N ASP A 94 -0.40 -2.83 -19.41
CA ASP A 94 0.37 -3.00 -20.66
C ASP A 94 0.63 -4.49 -20.96
N GLU A 95 0.96 -5.29 -19.94
CA GLU A 95 1.08 -6.74 -20.08
C GLU A 95 -0.24 -7.39 -20.53
N TYR A 96 -1.37 -7.01 -19.94
CA TYR A 96 -2.68 -7.52 -20.35
C TYR A 96 -3.05 -7.09 -21.78
N ILE A 97 -2.72 -5.86 -22.19
CA ILE A 97 -2.92 -5.38 -23.57
C ILE A 97 -2.10 -6.23 -24.54
N ALA A 98 -0.83 -6.49 -24.23
CA ALA A 98 0.05 -7.30 -25.06
C ALA A 98 -0.48 -8.74 -25.25
N ASN A 99 -1.25 -9.24 -24.27
CA ASN A 99 -1.88 -10.56 -24.32
C ASN A 99 -3.36 -10.53 -24.79
N GLY A 100 -3.87 -9.39 -25.26
CA GLY A 100 -5.23 -9.25 -25.80
C GLY A 100 -6.36 -9.14 -24.77
N HIS A 101 -6.05 -8.98 -23.49
CA HIS A 101 -7.01 -8.88 -22.39
C HIS A 101 -7.39 -7.42 -22.08
N HIS A 102 -7.97 -6.73 -23.06
CA HIS A 102 -8.25 -5.29 -22.99
C HIS A 102 -9.20 -4.86 -21.86
N GLU A 103 -10.21 -5.67 -21.53
CA GLU A 103 -11.13 -5.37 -20.42
C GLU A 103 -10.39 -5.32 -19.08
N ARG A 104 -9.51 -6.29 -18.84
CA ARG A 104 -8.73 -6.37 -17.60
C ARG A 104 -7.67 -5.26 -17.51
N ALA A 105 -7.11 -4.86 -18.65
CA ALA A 105 -6.25 -3.69 -18.72
C ALA A 105 -7.02 -2.39 -18.42
N SER A 106 -8.24 -2.24 -18.95
CA SER A 106 -9.10 -1.07 -18.69
C SER A 106 -9.45 -0.96 -17.19
N ASP A 107 -9.72 -2.08 -16.52
CA ASP A 107 -9.95 -2.10 -15.07
C ASP A 107 -8.73 -1.62 -14.28
N LEU A 108 -7.53 -2.05 -14.66
CA LEU A 108 -6.27 -1.64 -14.02
C LEU A 108 -5.95 -0.17 -14.27
N GLN A 109 -6.15 0.31 -15.50
CA GLN A 109 -6.00 1.73 -15.84
C GLN A 109 -6.98 2.60 -15.06
N SER A 110 -8.22 2.15 -14.88
CA SER A 110 -9.22 2.85 -14.08
C SER A 110 -8.82 2.91 -12.60
N GLN A 111 -8.26 1.83 -12.04
CA GLN A 111 -7.70 1.84 -10.69
C GLN A 111 -6.51 2.78 -10.55
N ALA A 112 -5.59 2.79 -11.52
CA ALA A 112 -4.44 3.70 -11.55
C ALA A 112 -4.88 5.17 -11.59
N ALA A 113 -5.93 5.48 -12.37
CA ALA A 113 -6.51 6.82 -12.43
C ALA A 113 -7.07 7.28 -11.07
N VAL A 114 -7.74 6.39 -10.33
CA VAL A 114 -8.23 6.71 -8.98
C VAL A 114 -7.08 7.06 -8.03
N LEU A 115 -6.01 6.26 -8.03
CA LEU A 115 -4.84 6.51 -7.19
C LEU A 115 -4.11 7.82 -7.57
N THR A 116 -4.03 8.12 -8.87
CA THR A 116 -3.45 9.37 -9.38
C THR A 116 -4.28 10.59 -8.96
N GLN A 117 -5.61 10.50 -9.02
CA GLN A 117 -6.49 11.57 -8.52
C GLN A 117 -6.31 11.77 -7.01
N LEU A 118 -6.18 10.68 -6.25
CA LEU A 118 -5.95 10.76 -4.81
C LEU A 118 -4.65 11.50 -4.47
N LEU A 119 -3.57 11.22 -5.20
CA LEU A 119 -2.27 11.91 -5.09
C LEU A 119 -2.39 13.40 -5.40
N THR A 120 -3.13 13.76 -6.44
CA THR A 120 -3.31 15.15 -6.89
C THR A 120 -4.15 15.96 -5.89
N ASP A 121 -5.19 15.35 -5.33
CA ASP A 121 -6.10 16.02 -4.40
C ASP A 121 -5.52 16.06 -2.97
N ALA A 122 -4.41 15.35 -2.69
CA ALA A 122 -3.75 15.40 -1.39
C ALA A 122 -2.92 16.70 -1.27
N PRO A 123 -3.27 17.62 -0.34
CA PRO A 123 -2.50 18.84 -0.17
C PRO A 123 -1.06 18.53 0.23
N GLU A 124 -0.08 19.29 -0.28
CA GLU A 124 1.27 19.29 0.27
C GLU A 124 1.19 19.72 1.74
N VAL A 125 1.48 18.78 2.64
CA VAL A 125 1.56 19.09 4.07
C VAL A 125 2.94 19.74 4.27
N VAL A 126 2.97 21.07 4.18
CA VAL A 126 4.13 21.92 4.50
C VAL A 126 4.41 21.95 6.00
#